data_AF-A0A1Q7KA59-F1
#
_entry.id   AF-A0A1Q7KA59-F1
#
_cell.length_a   1.000
_cell.length_b   1.000
_cell.length_c   1.000
_cell.angle_alpha   90.00
_cell.angle_beta   90.00
_cell.angle_gamma   90.00
#
_symmetry.space_group_name_H-M   'P 1'
#
loop_
_entity.id
_entity.type
_entity.pdbx_description
1 polymer ?
#
loop_
_entity_poly.entity_id
_entity_poly.type
_entity_poly.pdbx_seq_one_letter_code
_entity_poly.pdbx_strand_id
1 'polypeptide(L)'
;MRTSSEEYGPARIPETGDVLVANTSATTEYDVSVVPNHSHMCARHDMAVANGRELAERLGVDLWLTQDHTHFLRLASYREGHDDRS
;
A
#
# COMPACT_ATOMS: atom_id res chain seq x y z
N MET A 1 25.99 9.24 -20.20
CA MET A 1 24.75 9.40 -19.42
C MET A 1 24.64 8.22 -18.47
N ARG A 2 24.87 8.44 -17.18
CA ARG A 2 24.67 7.40 -16.15
C ARG A 2 23.18 7.40 -15.81
N THR A 3 22.45 6.39 -16.25
CA THR A 3 21.12 6.12 -15.70
C THR A 3 21.33 5.73 -14.24
N SER A 4 20.84 6.58 -13.34
CA SER A 4 20.76 6.27 -11.92
C SER A 4 20.16 4.88 -11.78
N SER A 5 21.00 3.97 -11.29
CA SER A 5 20.54 2.70 -10.77
C SER A 5 19.65 3.06 -9.59
N GLU A 6 18.34 3.11 -9.82
CA GLU A 6 17.37 2.98 -8.74
C GLU A 6 17.68 1.64 -8.12
N GLU A 7 18.50 1.67 -7.07
CA GLU A 7 18.67 0.58 -6.14
C GLU A 7 17.31 0.41 -5.47
N TYR A 8 16.41 -0.29 -6.16
CA TYR A 8 15.24 -0.88 -5.57
C TYR A 8 15.79 -1.83 -4.51
N GLY A 9 15.86 -1.33 -3.26
CA GLY A 9 15.97 -2.18 -2.09
C GLY A 9 14.96 -3.34 -2.20
N PRO A 10 15.16 -4.45 -1.47
CA PRO A 10 14.38 -5.67 -1.65
C PRO A 10 12.92 -5.31 -1.83
N ALA A 11 12.32 -5.71 -2.96
CA ALA A 11 10.98 -5.33 -3.35
C ALA A 11 10.04 -5.56 -2.15
N ARG A 12 9.69 -4.48 -1.45
CA ARG A 12 8.89 -4.60 -0.25
C ARG A 12 7.47 -4.86 -0.73
N ILE A 13 7.06 -6.11 -0.59
CA ILE A 13 5.70 -6.53 -0.87
C ILE A 13 4.84 -6.23 0.35
N PRO A 14 3.55 -5.88 0.16
CA PRO A 14 2.62 -5.77 1.27
C PRO A 14 2.50 -7.11 2.00
N GLU A 15 2.49 -7.05 3.32
CA GLU A 15 2.38 -8.22 4.18
C GLU A 15 0.90 -8.53 4.47
N THR A 16 0.59 -9.76 4.88
CA THR A 16 -0.75 -10.11 5.34
C THR A 16 -1.19 -9.18 6.47
N GLY A 17 -2.39 -8.62 6.36
CA GLY A 17 -2.95 -7.64 7.27
C GLY A 17 -2.71 -6.19 6.86
N ASP A 18 -1.80 -5.91 5.92
CA ASP A 18 -1.59 -4.55 5.42
C ASP A 18 -2.77 -4.06 4.57
N VAL A 19 -2.87 -2.74 4.46
CA VAL A 19 -3.85 -2.09 3.59
C VAL A 19 -3.23 -1.83 2.23
N LEU A 20 -3.91 -2.26 1.18
CA LEU A 20 -3.53 -2.08 -0.21
C LEU A 20 -4.57 -1.20 -0.91
N VAL A 21 -4.09 -0.16 -1.58
CA VAL A 21 -4.86 0.65 -2.52
C VAL A 21 -4.45 0.21 -3.93
N ALA A 22 -5.37 -0.34 -4.70
CA ALA A 22 -5.11 -0.83 -6.05
C ALA A 22 -5.92 -0.03 -7.07
N ASN A 23 -5.30 0.37 -8.18
CA ASN A 23 -6.06 0.97 -9.27
C ASN A 23 -6.96 -0.09 -9.94
N THR A 24 -8.26 0.18 -9.99
CA THR A 24 -9.18 -0.63 -10.78
C THR A 24 -9.11 -0.12 -12.22
N SER A 25 -8.40 -0.85 -13.08
CA SER A 25 -8.17 -0.49 -14.49
C SER A 25 -9.46 -0.26 -15.30
N ALA A 26 -10.61 -0.66 -14.77
CA ALA A 26 -11.91 -0.55 -15.43
C ALA A 26 -12.63 0.80 -15.22
N THR A 27 -12.40 1.55 -14.14
CA THR A 27 -13.32 2.66 -13.77
C THR A 27 -12.67 3.97 -13.29
N THR A 28 -11.35 4.17 -13.39
CA THR A 28 -10.64 5.34 -12.79
C THR A 28 -10.77 5.38 -11.26
N GLU A 29 -11.34 4.33 -10.67
CA GLU A 29 -11.47 4.16 -9.23
C GLU A 29 -10.28 3.35 -8.71
N TYR A 30 -10.14 3.39 -7.40
CA TYR A 30 -9.16 2.64 -6.65
C TYR A 30 -9.90 1.78 -5.64
N ASP A 31 -9.53 0.51 -5.59
CA ASP A 31 -9.93 -0.41 -4.55
C ASP A 31 -9.06 -0.21 -3.32
N VAL A 32 -9.66 -0.17 -2.14
CA VAL A 32 -8.96 -0.22 -0.85
C VAL A 32 -9.28 -1.56 -0.20
N SER A 33 -8.25 -2.34 0.13
CA SER A 33 -8.42 -3.67 0.68
C SER A 33 -7.37 -4.09 1.70
N VAL A 34 -7.73 -5.00 2.60
CA VAL A 34 -6.78 -5.62 3.55
C VAL A 34 -6.26 -6.92 2.96
N VAL A 35 -4.94 -7.10 2.93
CA VAL A 35 -4.28 -8.29 2.37
C VAL A 35 -4.52 -9.52 3.27
N PRO A 36 -4.91 -10.69 2.72
CA PRO A 36 -5.23 -10.97 1.33
C PRO A 36 -6.73 -10.76 1.01
N ASN A 37 -7.07 -9.61 0.41
CA ASN A 37 -8.33 -9.34 -0.28
C ASN A 37 -9.64 -9.59 0.51
N HIS A 38 -9.69 -9.23 1.79
CA HIS A 38 -10.86 -9.55 2.63
C HIS A 38 -12.02 -8.54 2.55
N SER A 39 -11.76 -7.28 2.20
CA SER A 39 -12.79 -6.23 2.19
C SER A 39 -12.42 -5.20 1.14
N HIS A 40 -13.33 -4.87 0.23
CA HIS A 40 -13.09 -4.03 -0.94
C HIS A 40 -13.94 -2.77 -0.84
N MET A 41 -13.31 -1.60 -0.91
CA MET A 41 -14.01 -0.32 -1.03
C MET A 41 -13.49 0.42 -2.25
N CYS A 42 -14.36 0.63 -3.25
CA CYS A 42 -14.05 1.45 -4.41
C CYS A 42 -14.23 2.93 -4.09
N ALA A 43 -13.21 3.74 -4.35
CA ALA A 43 -13.28 5.19 -4.25
C ALA A 43 -12.39 5.87 -5.28
N ARG A 44 -12.59 7.18 -5.50
CA ARG A 44 -11.63 7.98 -6.28
C ARG A 44 -10.28 8.02 -5.58
N HIS A 45 -9.19 8.20 -6.32
CA HIS A 45 -7.81 8.18 -5.81
C HIS A 45 -7.63 8.87 -4.45
N ASP A 46 -7.96 10.16 -4.33
CA ASP A 46 -7.75 10.93 -3.10
C ASP A 46 -8.54 10.37 -1.92
N MET A 47 -9.77 9.93 -2.16
CA MET A 47 -10.62 9.30 -1.15
C MET A 47 -10.12 7.90 -0.79
N ALA A 48 -9.64 7.12 -1.75
CA ALA A 48 -9.10 5.79 -1.52
C ALA A 48 -7.82 5.85 -0.67
N VAL A 49 -6.94 6.82 -0.95
CA VAL A 49 -5.75 7.07 -0.15
C VAL A 49 -6.12 7.55 1.26
N ALA A 50 -7.08 8.46 1.40
CA ALA A 50 -7.55 8.93 2.71
C ALA A 50 -8.15 7.78 3.54
N ASN A 51 -9.10 7.03 2.96
CA ASN A 51 -9.73 5.89 3.62
C ASN A 51 -8.73 4.79 3.97
N GLY A 52 -7.80 4.49 3.04
CA GLY A 52 -6.73 3.52 3.26
C GLY A 52 -5.81 3.93 4.40
N ARG A 53 -5.53 5.23 4.53
CA ARG A 53 -4.72 5.78 5.62
C ARG A 53 -5.41 5.68 6.97
N GLU A 54 -6.68 6.06 7.04
CA GLU A 54 -7.49 5.90 8.27
C GLU A 54 -7.59 4.42 8.67
N LEU A 55 -7.75 3.52 7.70
CA LEU A 55 -7.81 2.09 7.96
C LEU A 55 -6.46 1.54 8.45
N ALA A 56 -5.36 1.89 7.79
CA ALA A 56 -4.03 1.45 8.14
C ALA A 56 -3.61 1.93 9.53
N GLU A 57 -3.93 3.18 9.87
CA GLU A 57 -3.70 3.76 11.19
C GLU A 57 -4.50 3.02 12.28
N ARG A 58 -5.79 2.76 12.04
CA ARG A 58 -6.66 2.02 12.97
C ARG A 58 -6.19 0.59 13.21
N LEU A 59 -5.59 -0.03 12.20
CA LEU A 59 -5.09 -1.41 12.27
C LEU A 59 -3.62 -1.47 12.75
N GLY A 60 -2.90 -0.35 12.78
CA GLY A 60 -1.47 -0.32 13.11
C GLY A 60 -0.60 -1.03 12.06
N VAL A 61 -1.00 -0.98 10.79
CA VAL A 61 -0.37 -1.71 9.67
C VAL A 61 0.16 -0.75 8.60
N ASP A 62 0.93 -1.24 7.64
CA ASP A 62 1.46 -0.39 6.57
C ASP A 62 0.39 -0.16 5.48
N LEU A 63 0.44 1.00 4.84
CA LEU A 63 -0.40 1.36 3.69
C LEU A 63 0.41 1.28 2.41
N TRP A 64 -0.10 0.56 1.43
CA TRP A 64 0.51 0.34 0.13
C TRP A 64 -0.39 0.83 -1.00
N LEU A 65 0.24 1.26 -2.10
CA LEU A 65 -0.42 1.62 -3.34
C LEU A 65 0.17 0.76 -4.47
N THR A 66 -0.69 0.25 -5.34
CA THR A 66 -0.30 -0.42 -6.57
C THR A 66 -1.15 0.04 -7.74
N GLN A 67 -0.53 0.17 -8.92
CA GLN A 67 -1.23 0.47 -10.16
C GLN A 67 -1.41 -0.76 -11.05
N ASP A 68 -0.52 -1.74 -10.91
CA ASP A 68 -0.41 -2.90 -11.82
C ASP A 68 -0.27 -4.25 -11.08
N HIS A 69 -0.45 -4.26 -9.76
CA HIS A 69 -0.28 -5.40 -8.86
C HIS A 69 1.12 -6.07 -8.89
N THR A 70 2.10 -5.44 -9.55
CA THR A 70 3.50 -5.88 -9.63
C THR A 70 4.39 -4.91 -8.86
N HIS A 71 4.13 -3.61 -8.97
CA HIS A 71 4.84 -2.56 -8.24
C HIS A 71 4.03 -2.06 -7.04
N PHE A 72 4.68 -1.99 -5.88
CA PHE A 72 4.07 -1.54 -4.63
C PHE A 72 4.84 -0.34 -4.08
N LEU A 73 4.10 0.73 -3.80
CA LEU A 73 4.63 1.93 -3.15
C LEU A 73 4.05 2.01 -1.74
N ARG A 74 4.90 2.07 -0.72
CA ARG A 74 4.46 2.32 0.65
C ARG A 74 4.11 3.80 0.82
N LEU A 75 2.86 4.09 1.13
CA LEU A 75 2.36 5.45 1.37
C LEU A 75 2.44 5.87 2.84
N ALA A 76 2.27 4.92 3.76
CA ALA A 76 2.38 5.16 5.20
C ALA A 76 2.89 3.90 5.89
N SER A 77 3.56 4.10 7.03
CA SER A 77 3.99 3.01 7.89
C SER A 77 3.52 3.28 9.31
N TYR A 78 2.65 2.42 9.81
CA TYR A 78 2.08 2.50 11.16
C TYR A 78 2.49 1.30 12.02
N ARG A 79 3.15 0.31 11.42
CA ARG A 79 3.84 -0.73 12.18
C ARG A 79 4.96 -0.02 12.95
N GLU A 80 4.75 0.16 14.25
CA GLU A 80 5.86 0.52 15.13
C GLU A 80 6.93 -0.54 14.92
N GLY A 81 8.14 -0.10 14.60
CA GLY A 81 9.25 -1.01 14.45
C GLY A 81 9.32 -1.89 15.69
N HIS A 82 9.20 -3.19 15.49
CA HIS A 82 10.12 -4.09 16.17
C HIS A 82 11.50 -3.56 15.80
N ASP A 83 12.01 -2.64 16.63
CA ASP A 83 13.39 -2.20 16.63
C ASP A 83 14.19 -3.48 16.90
N ASP A 84 14.57 -4.16 15.82
CA ASP A 84 15.60 -5.21 15.83
C ASP A 84 16.94 -4.50 16.11
N ARG A 85 17.07 -4.05 17.35
CA ARG A 85 18.28 -3.50 17.93
C ARG A 85 18.32 -3.91 19.40
N SER A 86 18.51 -5.19 19.67
CA SER A 86 18.95 -5.71 20.97
C SER A 86 19.97 -6.82 20.78
#